data_AF-A0A177WZ04-F1
#
_entry.id   AF-A0A177WZ04-F1
#
_cell.length_a   1.000
_cell.length_b   1.000
_cell.length_c   1.000
_cell.angle_alpha   90.00
_cell.angle_beta   90.00
_cell.angle_gamma   90.00
#
_symmetry.space_group_name_H-M   'P 1'
#
loop_
_entity.id
_entity.type
_entity.pdbx_description
1 polymer ?
#
loop_
_entity_poly.entity_id
_entity_poly.type
_entity_poly.pdbx_seq_one_letter_code
_entity_poly.pdbx_strand_id
1 'polypeptide(L)'
;MSLIKFFLTTLFLNTITVSAQGIGIAGSPQAAQAGVEQFQFFLQAPGNCLISHTDLPIDAPSKNLAALWIRAVFHDAGTWDPNAVAPALYGGANAGIRSFANVSENAGLFASLAPRFQQNTAVNMSAADTIALAGLTSVTHCGGPHIPYSPGRIDTTTPQTPIGRIPEANERYLTVKPKLQRMGWTNEDIVVLVTGSHTMGGIHAANSPQLTNKSYIPFDTTPGVFDNDVFIRVLAGHCPVPVDCDIANDPELRPIVQRYAADQKAFFDQYAISFAKLSNQVTGVTLNPAMSISIAVHANLLEEGTTDLDGKILSGPNAGMLGNGMSITGSNTTHVNKATPSQQSNSSIMYSSGFILRGFMLCVVWISTCGILSFTYLYILMNRDESLRCLEISKKKFAAGETVAALKFANKAIALDVSTETQTWLEFLNNQSSTADTKPSSTSTGPNLRQRHSSTSETHSSSSSKPTAAQEDESSRPFTDLQVKGIKKIRAFKTKGDLYGILGLEKDCSESDIKKAYRKLALQFHPDKCGAPGTDEAFKAISHAFTVLGDSDKKEHYDRYGIDPDTRAGAAAASRGGAGFRGFNGQRFEGDISPEDLFRMFMGGDDFPGFGEWLQSHLLMIWNTDTFVHS
;
A
#
# COMPACT_ATOMS: atom_id res chain seq x y z
N MET A 1 27.61 28.63 -19.39
CA MET A 1 27.66 28.64 -17.90
C MET A 1 26.56 29.47 -17.24
N SER A 2 26.07 30.57 -17.83
CA SER A 2 24.99 31.38 -17.22
C SER A 2 23.61 30.70 -17.17
N LEU A 3 23.23 29.94 -18.21
CA LEU A 3 21.95 29.20 -18.24
C LEU A 3 21.89 28.01 -17.27
N ILE A 4 23.04 27.37 -17.00
CA ILE A 4 23.13 26.28 -16.01
C ILE A 4 23.09 26.86 -14.59
N LYS A 5 23.70 28.02 -14.35
CA LYS A 5 23.55 28.74 -13.08
C LYS A 5 22.11 29.19 -12.86
N PHE A 6 21.40 29.69 -13.88
CA PHE A 6 19.97 30.04 -13.79
C PHE A 6 19.09 28.81 -13.52
N PHE A 7 19.26 27.70 -14.25
CA PHE A 7 18.48 26.48 -14.00
C PHE A 7 18.79 25.83 -12.65
N LEU A 8 20.05 25.82 -12.22
CA LEU A 8 20.41 25.32 -10.90
C LEU A 8 19.89 26.25 -9.81
N THR A 9 19.92 27.58 -9.97
CA THR A 9 19.29 28.47 -8.97
C THR A 9 17.78 28.34 -8.95
N THR A 10 17.08 28.19 -10.08
CA THR A 10 15.62 28.01 -10.10
C THR A 10 15.19 26.63 -9.57
N LEU A 11 15.97 25.57 -9.81
CA LEU A 11 15.70 24.24 -9.26
C LEU A 11 16.06 24.16 -7.77
N PHE A 12 17.17 24.77 -7.34
CA PHE A 12 17.50 24.89 -5.91
C PHE A 12 16.50 25.80 -5.19
N LEU A 13 16.08 26.93 -5.79
CA LEU A 13 15.09 27.82 -5.20
C LEU A 13 13.71 27.17 -5.15
N ASN A 14 13.27 26.39 -6.16
CA ASN A 14 12.00 25.67 -6.11
C ASN A 14 12.01 24.49 -5.12
N THR A 15 13.12 23.76 -5.03
CA THR A 15 13.28 22.65 -4.06
C THR A 15 13.45 23.19 -2.63
N ILE A 16 14.09 24.35 -2.47
CA ILE A 16 14.19 25.06 -1.18
C ILE A 16 12.89 25.79 -0.85
N THR A 17 12.10 26.32 -1.79
CA THR A 17 10.78 26.90 -1.43
C THR A 17 9.78 25.83 -1.01
N VAL A 18 9.89 24.60 -1.50
CA VAL A 18 9.10 23.47 -0.98
C VAL A 18 9.61 23.00 0.39
N SER A 19 10.89 23.21 0.73
CA SER A 19 11.43 22.88 2.07
C SER A 19 11.48 24.06 3.07
N ALA A 20 11.23 25.29 2.62
CA ALA A 20 11.33 26.52 3.41
C ALA A 20 10.01 27.32 3.51
N GLN A 21 8.92 26.84 2.92
CA GLN A 21 7.58 27.23 3.37
C GLN A 21 7.30 26.46 4.65
N GLY A 22 7.29 27.21 5.75
CA GLY A 22 7.45 26.74 7.11
C GLY A 22 6.60 25.52 7.45
N ILE A 23 7.13 24.71 8.37
CA ILE A 23 6.48 23.66 9.14
C ILE A 23 4.98 23.98 9.24
N GLY A 24 4.20 23.45 8.30
CA GLY A 24 2.80 23.80 8.16
C GLY A 24 2.11 23.34 9.42
N ILE A 25 1.49 24.28 10.14
CA ILE A 25 0.60 23.92 11.24
C ILE A 25 -0.52 23.08 10.61
N ALA A 26 -0.74 21.88 11.15
CA ALA A 26 -1.81 21.00 10.71
C ALA A 26 -3.13 21.80 10.66
N GLY A 27 -3.77 21.81 9.48
CA GLY A 27 -5.02 22.56 9.27
C GLY A 27 -4.89 24.01 8.80
N SER A 28 -3.70 24.49 8.40
CA SER A 28 -3.56 25.79 7.72
C SER A 28 -4.10 25.78 6.28
N PRO A 29 -4.58 26.92 5.73
CA PRO A 29 -5.01 27.02 4.33
C PRO A 29 -3.92 26.61 3.33
N GLN A 30 -2.65 26.92 3.64
CA GLN A 30 -1.51 26.59 2.78
C GLN A 30 -1.26 25.09 2.72
N ALA A 31 -1.30 24.40 3.87
CA ALA A 31 -1.20 22.95 3.92
C ALA A 31 -2.37 22.29 3.18
N ALA A 32 -3.60 22.77 3.38
CA ALA A 32 -4.76 22.26 2.65
C ALA A 32 -4.62 22.44 1.13
N GLN A 33 -4.17 23.62 0.66
CA GLN A 33 -3.97 23.86 -0.76
C GLN A 33 -2.84 22.98 -1.36
N ALA A 34 -1.73 22.80 -0.64
CA ALA A 34 -0.67 21.88 -1.06
C ALA A 34 -1.15 20.42 -1.16
N GLY A 35 -2.00 20.00 -0.22
CA GLY A 35 -2.66 18.69 -0.28
C GLY A 35 -3.57 18.55 -1.49
N VAL A 36 -4.36 19.57 -1.81
CA VAL A 36 -5.19 19.61 -3.03
C VAL A 36 -4.33 19.44 -4.27
N GLU A 37 -3.25 20.21 -4.40
CA GLU A 37 -2.34 20.14 -5.56
C GLU A 37 -1.73 18.74 -5.72
N GLN A 38 -1.33 18.11 -4.61
CA GLN A 38 -0.82 16.75 -4.60
C GLN A 38 -1.88 15.73 -5.06
N PHE A 39 -3.12 15.84 -4.57
CA PHE A 39 -4.19 14.94 -5.02
C PHE A 39 -4.55 15.15 -6.48
N GLN A 40 -4.65 16.40 -6.94
CA GLN A 40 -4.90 16.71 -8.35
C GLN A 40 -3.82 16.12 -9.26
N PHE A 41 -2.55 16.21 -8.87
CA PHE A 41 -1.46 15.59 -9.60
C PHE A 41 -1.67 14.08 -9.78
N PHE A 42 -2.12 13.37 -8.73
CA PHE A 42 -2.45 11.95 -8.86
C PHE A 42 -3.67 11.71 -9.73
N LEU A 43 -4.71 12.54 -9.63
CA LEU A 43 -5.95 12.36 -10.36
C LEU A 43 -5.85 12.68 -11.86
N GLN A 44 -4.83 13.44 -12.29
CA GLN A 44 -4.54 13.73 -13.70
C GLN A 44 -4.10 12.50 -14.51
N ALA A 45 -3.66 11.43 -13.85
CA ALA A 45 -3.22 10.24 -14.58
C ALA A 45 -4.42 9.53 -15.23
N PRO A 46 -4.26 8.96 -16.44
CA PRO A 46 -5.31 8.21 -17.11
C PRO A 46 -5.91 7.13 -16.22
N GLY A 47 -7.23 7.04 -16.17
CA GLY A 47 -7.97 6.09 -15.35
C GLY A 47 -8.27 6.54 -13.92
N ASN A 48 -7.63 7.60 -13.40
CA ASN A 48 -7.79 8.01 -11.99
C ASN A 48 -8.97 8.95 -11.73
N CYS A 49 -9.29 9.80 -12.70
CA CYS A 49 -10.52 10.58 -12.74
C CYS A 49 -11.32 10.17 -13.98
N LEU A 50 -10.71 10.19 -15.17
CA LEU A 50 -11.33 9.75 -16.42
C LEU A 50 -10.93 8.31 -16.76
N ILE A 51 -11.91 7.40 -16.79
CA ILE A 51 -11.69 6.01 -17.24
C ILE A 51 -11.90 5.95 -18.76
N SER A 52 -10.87 5.56 -19.52
CA SER A 52 -11.04 5.13 -20.92
C SER A 52 -11.32 3.62 -20.97
N HIS A 53 -12.06 3.17 -22.00
CA HIS A 53 -12.23 1.74 -22.32
C HIS A 53 -10.92 0.96 -22.44
N THR A 54 -9.86 1.63 -22.87
CA THR A 54 -8.52 1.03 -23.00
C THR A 54 -7.79 0.85 -21.67
N ASP A 55 -8.26 1.53 -20.61
CA ASP A 55 -7.60 1.56 -19.30
C ASP A 55 -8.12 0.50 -18.33
N LEU A 56 -9.05 -0.36 -18.78
CA LEU A 56 -9.64 -1.47 -18.04
C LEU A 56 -8.97 -2.82 -18.39
N PRO A 57 -7.81 -3.18 -17.80
CA PRO A 57 -7.39 -4.57 -17.78
C PRO A 57 -8.45 -5.41 -17.10
N ILE A 58 -8.70 -6.59 -17.67
CA ILE A 58 -9.71 -7.57 -17.26
C ILE A 58 -9.50 -8.07 -15.81
N ASP A 59 -8.36 -7.80 -15.17
CA ASP A 59 -8.03 -8.32 -13.83
C ASP A 59 -7.40 -7.30 -12.87
N ALA A 60 -7.45 -5.99 -13.17
CA ALA A 60 -6.80 -4.98 -12.33
C ALA A 60 -7.75 -4.37 -11.26
N PRO A 61 -7.26 -4.06 -10.04
CA PRO A 61 -8.02 -3.28 -9.07
C PRO A 61 -8.44 -1.93 -9.70
N SER A 62 -9.58 -1.39 -9.27
CA SER A 62 -10.12 -0.13 -9.80
C SER A 62 -9.00 0.91 -9.89
N LYS A 63 -8.70 1.34 -11.13
CA LYS A 63 -7.78 2.45 -11.35
C LYS A 63 -8.43 3.79 -11.04
N ASN A 64 -9.76 3.84 -10.87
CA ASN A 64 -10.46 5.08 -10.55
C ASN A 64 -10.19 5.51 -9.10
N LEU A 65 -9.06 6.20 -8.94
CA LEU A 65 -8.60 6.73 -7.68
C LEU A 65 -9.59 7.74 -7.09
N ALA A 66 -10.26 8.55 -7.92
CA ALA A 66 -11.30 9.48 -7.48
C ALA A 66 -12.46 8.75 -6.81
N ALA A 67 -13.01 7.71 -7.46
CA ALA A 67 -14.07 6.87 -6.90
C ALA A 67 -13.64 6.19 -5.58
N LEU A 68 -12.38 5.75 -5.49
CA LEU A 68 -11.84 5.16 -4.26
C LEU A 68 -11.73 6.17 -3.12
N TRP A 69 -11.32 7.42 -3.38
CA TRP A 69 -11.30 8.46 -2.35
C TRP A 69 -12.70 8.84 -1.89
N ILE A 70 -13.65 8.98 -2.81
CA ILE A 70 -15.07 9.22 -2.48
C ILE A 70 -15.59 8.08 -1.59
N ARG A 71 -15.32 6.82 -1.97
CA ARG A 71 -15.64 5.64 -1.17
C ARG A 71 -14.96 5.68 0.20
N ALA A 72 -13.68 6.06 0.28
CA ALA A 72 -12.96 6.11 1.55
C ALA A 72 -13.58 7.11 2.54
N VAL A 73 -14.08 8.26 2.07
CA VAL A 73 -14.81 9.21 2.93
C VAL A 73 -16.04 8.56 3.54
N PHE A 74 -16.85 7.87 2.73
CA PHE A 74 -18.03 7.15 3.23
C PHE A 74 -17.65 6.04 4.23
N HIS A 75 -16.66 5.22 3.90
CA HIS A 75 -16.28 4.08 4.73
C HIS A 75 -15.58 4.49 6.05
N ASP A 76 -14.92 5.65 6.10
CA ASP A 76 -14.38 6.20 7.35
C ASP A 76 -15.49 6.77 8.23
N ALA A 77 -16.30 7.66 7.68
CA ALA A 77 -17.39 8.32 8.41
C ALA A 77 -18.57 7.39 8.73
N GLY A 78 -18.76 6.28 7.99
CA GLY A 78 -19.91 5.37 8.11
C GLY A 78 -20.06 4.69 9.47
N THR A 79 -19.01 4.70 10.29
CA THR A 79 -19.08 4.20 11.67
C THR A 79 -19.79 5.17 12.63
N TRP A 80 -19.94 6.44 12.24
CA TRP A 80 -20.45 7.51 13.09
C TRP A 80 -21.83 7.21 13.65
N ASP A 81 -22.01 7.56 14.92
CA ASP A 81 -23.28 7.48 15.62
C ASP A 81 -23.31 8.50 16.75
N PRO A 82 -24.14 9.55 16.63
CA PRO A 82 -24.21 10.60 17.63
C PRO A 82 -24.77 10.12 18.96
N ASN A 83 -25.48 8.97 18.95
CA ASN A 83 -26.14 8.39 20.11
C ASN A 83 -25.39 7.17 20.65
N ALA A 84 -24.16 6.93 20.18
CA ALA A 84 -23.33 5.82 20.62
C ALA A 84 -23.04 5.90 22.13
N VAL A 85 -23.29 4.80 22.84
CA VAL A 85 -22.87 4.64 24.24
C VAL A 85 -21.34 4.65 24.38
N ALA A 86 -20.63 4.20 23.33
CA ALA A 86 -19.18 4.19 23.24
C ALA A 86 -18.70 5.06 22.05
N PRO A 87 -18.75 6.39 22.17
CA PRO A 87 -18.42 7.31 21.06
C PRO A 87 -17.00 7.14 20.51
N ALA A 88 -16.07 6.66 21.35
CA ALA A 88 -14.70 6.36 20.95
C ALA A 88 -14.57 5.21 19.94
N LEU A 89 -15.58 4.32 19.83
CA LEU A 89 -15.60 3.19 18.87
C LEU A 89 -16.33 3.52 17.56
N TYR A 90 -17.05 4.64 17.53
CA TYR A 90 -18.00 5.06 16.50
C TYR A 90 -17.82 6.55 16.17
N GLY A 91 -16.56 6.94 16.00
CA GLY A 91 -16.15 8.34 15.95
C GLY A 91 -16.23 8.99 14.57
N GLY A 92 -16.61 8.25 13.52
CA GLY A 92 -16.85 8.80 12.19
C GLY A 92 -15.58 9.19 11.44
N ALA A 93 -15.55 10.38 10.85
CA ALA A 93 -14.45 10.88 10.00
C ALA A 93 -13.16 11.17 10.80
N ASN A 94 -12.52 10.11 11.29
CA ASN A 94 -11.37 10.17 12.20
C ASN A 94 -10.23 9.20 11.80
N ALA A 95 -10.19 8.76 10.54
CA ALA A 95 -9.27 7.75 10.01
C ALA A 95 -9.35 6.37 10.67
N GLY A 96 -10.45 6.09 11.37
CA GLY A 96 -10.76 4.80 11.94
C GLY A 96 -10.78 3.66 10.93
N ILE A 97 -11.08 3.96 9.66
CA ILE A 97 -11.06 2.99 8.55
C ILE A 97 -9.76 2.19 8.45
N ARG A 98 -8.63 2.77 8.88
CA ARG A 98 -7.32 2.11 8.90
C ARG A 98 -7.28 0.92 9.87
N SER A 99 -8.09 0.94 10.92
CA SER A 99 -8.17 -0.15 11.90
C SER A 99 -9.05 -1.32 11.44
N PHE A 100 -9.90 -1.11 10.43
CA PHE A 100 -10.77 -2.13 9.86
C PHE A 100 -10.60 -2.25 8.34
N ALA A 101 -9.37 -2.06 7.85
CA ALA A 101 -9.08 -2.11 6.42
C ALA A 101 -9.38 -3.47 5.75
N ASN A 102 -9.38 -4.56 6.52
CA ASN A 102 -9.49 -5.94 6.04
C ASN A 102 -10.91 -6.54 6.14
N VAL A 103 -11.93 -5.74 6.46
CA VAL A 103 -13.33 -6.23 6.51
C VAL A 103 -13.92 -6.35 5.09
N SER A 104 -14.97 -7.15 4.93
CA SER A 104 -15.61 -7.41 3.63
C SER A 104 -16.12 -6.13 2.97
N GLU A 105 -16.67 -5.21 3.77
CA GLU A 105 -17.17 -3.91 3.31
C GLU A 105 -16.07 -3.07 2.65
N ASN A 106 -14.81 -3.23 3.08
CA ASN A 106 -13.65 -2.49 2.57
C ASN A 106 -12.86 -3.22 1.47
N ALA A 107 -13.40 -4.33 0.94
CA ALA A 107 -12.73 -5.10 -0.11
C ALA A 107 -12.29 -4.20 -1.29
N GLY A 108 -11.03 -4.34 -1.68
CA GLY A 108 -10.41 -3.59 -2.79
C GLY A 108 -10.06 -2.12 -2.51
N LEU A 109 -10.44 -1.55 -1.36
CA LEU A 109 -10.25 -0.12 -1.08
C LEU A 109 -8.78 0.24 -0.81
N PHE A 110 -8.12 -0.52 0.06
CA PHE A 110 -6.78 -0.17 0.55
C PHE A 110 -5.64 -0.54 -0.39
N ALA A 111 -5.85 -1.48 -1.33
CA ALA A 111 -4.82 -1.89 -2.28
C ALA A 111 -4.29 -0.70 -3.10
N SER A 112 -5.18 0.21 -3.51
CA SER A 112 -4.82 1.38 -4.31
C SER A 112 -4.55 2.64 -3.46
N LEU A 113 -5.14 2.74 -2.25
CA LEU A 113 -5.02 3.94 -1.39
C LEU A 113 -3.85 3.89 -0.42
N ALA A 114 -3.41 2.71 0.04
CA ALA A 114 -2.36 2.58 1.05
C ALA A 114 -1.04 3.32 0.69
N PRO A 115 -0.53 3.25 -0.55
CA PRO A 115 0.69 3.97 -0.90
C PRO A 115 0.51 5.51 -0.87
N ARG A 116 -0.73 6.01 -0.94
CA ARG A 116 -1.04 7.44 -1.09
C ARG A 116 -1.15 8.10 0.28
N PHE A 117 -1.62 7.36 1.28
CA PHE A 117 -1.53 7.78 2.68
C PHE A 117 -0.08 8.05 3.11
N GLN A 118 0.87 7.27 2.63
CA GLN A 118 2.30 7.47 2.93
C GLN A 118 2.87 8.69 2.20
N GLN A 119 2.46 8.92 0.96
CA GLN A 119 2.92 10.06 0.15
C GLN A 119 2.40 11.42 0.65
N ASN A 120 1.23 11.47 1.30
CA ASN A 120 0.67 12.72 1.83
C ASN A 120 1.29 13.18 3.16
N THR A 121 2.21 12.40 3.74
CA THR A 121 2.92 12.76 4.99
C THR A 121 3.76 14.03 4.84
N ALA A 122 4.10 14.43 3.61
CA ALA A 122 4.80 15.67 3.31
C ALA A 122 4.00 16.95 3.66
N VAL A 123 2.67 16.86 3.76
CA VAL A 123 1.76 18.01 3.98
C VAL A 123 1.40 18.22 5.46
N ASN A 124 1.94 17.39 6.38
CA ASN A 124 1.69 17.47 7.83
C ASN A 124 0.18 17.57 8.18
N MET A 125 -0.64 16.70 7.60
CA MET A 125 -2.07 16.57 7.86
C MET A 125 -2.38 15.24 8.55
N SER A 126 -3.46 15.20 9.35
CA SER A 126 -3.96 13.93 9.87
C SER A 126 -4.42 13.02 8.72
N ALA A 127 -4.39 11.70 8.93
CA ALA A 127 -4.96 10.77 7.96
C ALA A 127 -6.46 11.05 7.75
N ALA A 128 -7.16 11.51 8.78
CA ALA A 128 -8.58 11.84 8.71
C ALA A 128 -8.84 13.05 7.80
N ASP A 129 -8.05 14.12 7.94
CA ASP A 129 -8.10 15.27 7.04
C ASP A 129 -7.61 14.92 5.63
N THR A 130 -6.66 14.00 5.50
CA THR A 130 -6.22 13.43 4.20
C THR A 130 -7.38 12.75 3.47
N ILE A 131 -8.12 11.85 4.15
CA ILE A 131 -9.27 11.15 3.56
C ILE A 131 -10.33 12.15 3.12
N ALA A 132 -10.71 13.06 4.03
CA ALA A 132 -11.68 14.10 3.73
C ALA A 132 -11.23 14.88 2.50
N LEU A 133 -10.08 15.56 2.57
CA LEU A 133 -9.54 16.45 1.53
C LEU A 133 -9.46 15.76 0.16
N ALA A 134 -8.98 14.53 0.12
CA ALA A 134 -8.89 13.76 -1.11
C ALA A 134 -10.25 13.46 -1.74
N GLY A 135 -11.27 13.16 -0.92
CA GLY A 135 -12.63 12.93 -1.39
C GLY A 135 -13.27 14.18 -1.99
N LEU A 136 -13.21 15.34 -1.31
CA LEU A 136 -13.78 16.59 -1.87
C LEU A 136 -13.03 17.01 -3.14
N THR A 137 -11.71 16.84 -3.15
CA THR A 137 -10.87 17.09 -4.33
C THR A 137 -11.29 16.19 -5.49
N SER A 138 -11.53 14.91 -5.24
CA SER A 138 -11.97 13.96 -6.25
C SER A 138 -13.31 14.35 -6.87
N VAL A 139 -14.29 14.76 -6.06
CA VAL A 139 -15.60 15.22 -6.56
C VAL A 139 -15.44 16.45 -7.44
N THR A 140 -14.78 17.49 -6.95
CA THR A 140 -14.68 18.77 -7.69
C THR A 140 -13.80 18.62 -8.93
N HIS A 141 -12.67 17.91 -8.82
CA HIS A 141 -11.74 17.72 -9.93
C HIS A 141 -12.37 16.93 -11.07
N CYS A 142 -13.26 15.97 -10.77
CA CYS A 142 -13.97 15.17 -11.76
C CYS A 142 -15.28 15.79 -12.27
N GLY A 143 -15.49 17.10 -12.07
CA GLY A 143 -16.60 17.84 -12.66
C GLY A 143 -17.81 18.04 -11.74
N GLY A 144 -17.74 17.54 -10.51
CA GLY A 144 -18.79 17.67 -9.51
C GLY A 144 -18.80 19.04 -8.82
N PRO A 145 -19.70 19.24 -7.85
CA PRO A 145 -19.81 20.50 -7.13
C PRO A 145 -18.59 20.78 -6.26
N HIS A 146 -18.33 22.06 -6.01
CA HIS A 146 -17.41 22.48 -4.97
C HIS A 146 -18.00 22.16 -3.59
N ILE A 147 -17.21 21.51 -2.73
CA ILE A 147 -17.63 21.12 -1.39
C ILE A 147 -16.75 21.84 -0.35
N PRO A 148 -17.34 22.57 0.60
CA PRO A 148 -16.57 23.27 1.63
C PRO A 148 -15.74 22.32 2.49
N TYR A 149 -14.43 22.55 2.56
CA TYR A 149 -13.51 21.76 3.38
C TYR A 149 -13.32 22.39 4.76
N SER A 150 -13.59 21.62 5.82
CA SER A 150 -13.38 22.02 7.22
C SER A 150 -12.26 21.18 7.83
N PRO A 151 -11.07 21.74 8.14
CA PRO A 151 -9.94 20.98 8.67
C PRO A 151 -10.03 20.81 10.20
N GLY A 152 -9.10 20.02 10.74
CA GLY A 152 -8.89 19.86 12.18
C GLY A 152 -9.28 18.49 12.71
N ARG A 153 -9.47 17.49 11.84
CA ARG A 153 -9.74 16.12 12.29
C ARG A 153 -8.52 15.55 13.00
N ILE A 154 -8.78 14.77 14.04
CA ILE A 154 -7.74 14.07 14.80
C ILE A 154 -7.85 12.58 14.47
N ASP A 155 -6.70 11.98 14.15
CA ASP A 155 -6.63 10.54 13.92
C ASP A 155 -6.97 9.79 15.20
N THR A 156 -7.93 8.87 15.11
CA THR A 156 -8.27 8.02 16.25
C THR A 156 -7.13 7.05 16.56
N THR A 157 -6.81 6.92 17.84
CA THR A 157 -5.92 5.86 18.36
C THR A 157 -6.70 4.62 18.79
N THR A 158 -8.03 4.73 18.87
CA THR A 158 -8.91 3.64 19.26
C THR A 158 -9.38 2.89 18.03
N PRO A 159 -9.18 1.56 17.94
CA PRO A 159 -9.75 0.75 16.87
C PRO A 159 -11.28 0.93 16.78
N GLN A 160 -11.78 1.24 15.59
CA GLN A 160 -13.21 1.43 15.36
C GLN A 160 -13.87 0.09 14.97
N THR A 161 -15.19 0.00 15.16
CA THR A 161 -15.94 -1.23 14.86
C THR A 161 -16.96 -0.98 13.73
N PRO A 162 -16.76 -1.54 12.52
CA PRO A 162 -17.68 -1.33 11.39
C PRO A 162 -18.89 -2.29 11.40
N ILE A 163 -18.91 -3.28 12.31
CA ILE A 163 -19.88 -4.38 12.33
C ILE A 163 -21.31 -3.83 12.37
N GLY A 164 -22.09 -4.17 11.33
CA GLY A 164 -23.50 -3.76 11.20
C GLY A 164 -23.70 -2.27 10.93
N ARG A 165 -22.64 -1.51 10.62
CA ARG A 165 -22.69 -0.06 10.46
C ARG A 165 -22.48 0.39 9.04
N ILE A 166 -21.56 -0.26 8.33
CA ILE A 166 -21.29 0.01 6.92
C ILE A 166 -22.09 -1.00 6.07
N PRO A 167 -22.73 -0.57 4.97
CA PRO A 167 -23.40 -1.46 4.04
C PRO A 167 -22.44 -2.38 3.28
N GLU A 168 -22.84 -3.63 3.03
CA GLU A 168 -22.20 -4.47 2.01
C GLU A 168 -22.83 -4.22 0.63
N ALA A 169 -22.06 -4.47 -0.44
CA ALA A 169 -22.48 -4.16 -1.81
C ALA A 169 -23.74 -4.93 -2.27
N ASN A 170 -24.03 -6.10 -1.68
CA ASN A 170 -25.18 -6.94 -2.00
C ASN A 170 -26.39 -6.70 -1.07
N GLU A 171 -26.28 -5.81 -0.08
CA GLU A 171 -27.40 -5.51 0.80
C GLU A 171 -28.50 -4.73 0.08
N ARG A 172 -29.73 -4.93 0.56
CA ARG A 172 -30.96 -4.29 0.04
C ARG A 172 -31.28 -3.04 0.85
N TYR A 173 -32.04 -2.13 0.25
CA TYR A 173 -32.32 -0.83 0.87
C TYR A 173 -32.96 -0.95 2.27
N LEU A 174 -33.85 -1.92 2.50
CA LEU A 174 -34.47 -2.13 3.82
C LEU A 174 -33.45 -2.44 4.94
N THR A 175 -32.33 -3.10 4.60
CA THR A 175 -31.23 -3.38 5.53
C THR A 175 -30.28 -2.18 5.65
N VAL A 176 -30.06 -1.46 4.55
CA VAL A 176 -29.15 -0.31 4.49
C VAL A 176 -29.75 0.92 5.18
N LYS A 177 -31.04 1.19 5.01
CA LYS A 177 -31.77 2.35 5.54
C LYS A 177 -31.50 2.60 7.03
N PRO A 178 -31.70 1.65 7.96
CA PRO A 178 -31.46 1.89 9.38
C PRO A 178 -29.98 2.18 9.68
N LYS A 179 -29.03 1.62 8.91
CA LYS A 179 -27.60 1.91 9.08
C LYS A 179 -27.29 3.37 8.77
N LEU A 180 -27.89 3.93 7.73
CA LEU A 180 -27.69 5.32 7.31
C LEU A 180 -28.49 6.31 8.17
N GLN A 181 -29.73 5.97 8.52
CA GLN A 181 -30.57 6.82 9.38
C GLN A 181 -29.99 6.99 10.79
N ARG A 182 -29.22 6.00 11.29
CA ARG A 182 -28.41 6.15 12.53
C ARG A 182 -27.50 7.37 12.47
N MET A 183 -26.94 7.68 11.30
CA MET A 183 -26.08 8.85 11.08
C MET A 183 -26.90 10.15 10.95
N GLY A 184 -28.19 10.16 11.26
CA GLY A 184 -29.05 11.33 11.13
C GLY A 184 -29.28 11.77 9.68
N TRP A 185 -29.21 10.84 8.74
CA TRP A 185 -29.41 11.12 7.32
C TRP A 185 -30.89 11.14 6.95
N THR A 186 -31.25 12.13 6.15
CA THR A 186 -32.58 12.26 5.53
C THR A 186 -32.70 11.36 4.31
N ASN A 187 -33.91 11.23 3.76
CA ASN A 187 -34.11 10.55 2.48
C ASN A 187 -33.32 11.23 1.34
N GLU A 188 -33.19 12.56 1.36
CA GLU A 188 -32.37 13.31 0.39
C GLU A 188 -30.88 12.97 0.53
N ASP A 189 -30.37 12.94 1.77
CA ASP A 189 -28.98 12.54 2.05
C ASP A 189 -28.70 11.12 1.54
N ILE A 190 -29.62 10.19 1.77
CA ILE A 190 -29.46 8.80 1.33
C ILE A 190 -29.42 8.71 -0.19
N VAL A 191 -30.38 9.30 -0.90
CA VAL A 191 -30.44 9.23 -2.37
C VAL A 191 -29.21 9.88 -2.98
N VAL A 192 -28.82 11.05 -2.50
CA VAL A 192 -27.73 11.83 -3.08
C VAL A 192 -26.36 11.21 -2.79
N LEU A 193 -26.14 10.65 -1.60
CA LEU A 193 -24.84 10.09 -1.21
C LEU A 193 -24.67 8.62 -1.60
N VAL A 194 -25.72 7.80 -1.55
CA VAL A 194 -25.63 6.39 -1.95
C VAL A 194 -25.62 6.29 -3.46
N THR A 195 -26.72 6.68 -4.11
CA THR A 195 -26.87 6.56 -5.57
C THR A 195 -26.06 7.63 -6.30
N GLY A 196 -26.05 8.88 -5.82
CA GLY A 196 -25.31 9.95 -6.50
C GLY A 196 -23.79 9.77 -6.51
N SER A 197 -23.20 9.19 -5.44
CA SER A 197 -21.75 8.90 -5.44
C SER A 197 -21.37 7.79 -6.43
N HIS A 198 -22.32 6.91 -6.78
CA HIS A 198 -22.09 5.87 -7.76
C HIS A 198 -21.98 6.40 -9.19
N THR A 199 -22.14 7.69 -9.48
CA THR A 199 -21.73 8.23 -10.79
C THR A 199 -20.23 8.03 -11.06
N MET A 200 -19.43 7.84 -10.01
CA MET A 200 -18.01 7.53 -10.14
C MET A 200 -17.74 6.04 -9.90
N GLY A 201 -16.99 5.42 -10.82
CA GLY A 201 -16.44 4.08 -10.65
C GLY A 201 -17.41 2.95 -11.00
N GLY A 202 -17.30 1.82 -10.30
CA GLY A 202 -18.03 0.60 -10.63
C GLY A 202 -17.66 -0.60 -9.77
N ILE A 203 -18.26 -1.74 -10.10
CA ILE A 203 -18.10 -3.01 -9.38
C ILE A 203 -17.06 -3.88 -10.07
N HIS A 204 -16.22 -4.55 -9.29
CA HIS A 204 -15.26 -5.54 -9.78
C HIS A 204 -15.65 -6.95 -9.30
N ALA A 205 -15.69 -7.94 -10.21
CA ALA A 205 -15.98 -9.33 -9.85
C ALA A 205 -15.01 -9.90 -8.81
N ALA A 206 -13.75 -9.46 -8.82
CA ALA A 206 -12.75 -9.88 -7.83
C ALA A 206 -13.12 -9.54 -6.38
N ASN A 207 -13.89 -8.45 -6.17
CA ASN A 207 -14.31 -7.98 -4.84
C ASN A 207 -15.79 -8.25 -4.56
N SER A 208 -16.60 -8.45 -5.60
CA SER A 208 -18.04 -8.65 -5.48
C SER A 208 -18.55 -9.72 -6.48
N PRO A 209 -18.05 -10.96 -6.40
CA PRO A 209 -18.41 -12.03 -7.33
C PRO A 209 -19.90 -12.40 -7.28
N GLN A 210 -20.57 -12.06 -6.17
CA GLN A 210 -22.01 -12.24 -5.98
C GLN A 210 -22.87 -11.27 -6.81
N LEU A 211 -22.29 -10.19 -7.33
CA LEU A 211 -23.02 -9.17 -8.10
C LEU A 211 -22.75 -9.27 -9.61
N THR A 212 -21.56 -9.71 -10.00
CA THR A 212 -21.15 -9.74 -11.41
C THR A 212 -20.13 -10.84 -11.69
N ASN A 213 -20.23 -11.44 -12.86
CA ASN A 213 -19.19 -12.30 -13.45
C ASN A 213 -18.26 -11.54 -14.40
N LYS A 214 -18.60 -10.30 -14.77
CA LYS A 214 -17.73 -9.42 -15.54
C LYS A 214 -16.67 -8.82 -14.64
N SER A 215 -15.44 -8.77 -15.14
CA SER A 215 -14.28 -8.17 -14.46
C SER A 215 -14.57 -6.81 -13.84
N TYR A 216 -15.27 -5.96 -14.60
CA TYR A 216 -15.69 -4.63 -14.19
C TYR A 216 -17.06 -4.29 -14.80
N ILE A 217 -17.93 -3.67 -14.01
CA ILE A 217 -19.20 -3.08 -14.46
C ILE A 217 -19.26 -1.64 -13.92
N PRO A 218 -19.28 -0.62 -14.79
CA PRO A 218 -19.49 0.75 -14.34
C PRO A 218 -20.93 0.94 -13.83
N PHE A 219 -21.10 1.87 -12.90
CA PHE A 219 -22.42 2.19 -12.37
C PHE A 219 -23.28 2.99 -13.37
N ASP A 220 -22.66 3.81 -14.22
CA ASP A 220 -23.30 4.61 -15.26
C ASP A 220 -22.48 4.60 -16.58
N THR A 221 -22.82 5.42 -17.58
CA THR A 221 -22.06 5.46 -18.86
C THR A 221 -20.79 6.30 -18.79
N THR A 222 -20.67 7.12 -17.76
CA THR A 222 -19.64 8.15 -17.57
C THR A 222 -18.88 7.95 -16.26
N PRO A 223 -18.36 6.74 -15.93
CA PRO A 223 -17.86 6.41 -14.59
C PRO A 223 -16.60 7.17 -14.14
N GLY A 224 -16.10 8.09 -14.96
CA GLY A 224 -15.03 9.02 -14.65
C GLY A 224 -15.42 10.50 -14.66
N VAL A 225 -16.70 10.80 -14.83
CA VAL A 225 -17.26 12.15 -14.81
C VAL A 225 -18.29 12.19 -13.72
N PHE A 226 -18.17 13.18 -12.85
CA PHE A 226 -19.14 13.36 -11.79
C PHE A 226 -20.34 14.11 -12.37
N ASP A 227 -21.38 13.39 -12.78
CA ASP A 227 -22.60 13.94 -13.38
C ASP A 227 -23.86 13.26 -12.83
N ASN A 228 -25.02 13.44 -13.49
CA ASN A 228 -26.28 12.85 -13.04
C ASN A 228 -26.73 11.61 -13.84
N ASP A 229 -25.88 11.02 -14.68
CA ASP A 229 -26.21 9.85 -15.53
C ASP A 229 -26.63 8.65 -14.69
N VAL A 230 -26.01 8.44 -13.52
CA VAL A 230 -26.40 7.37 -12.58
C VAL A 230 -27.89 7.40 -12.24
N PHE A 231 -28.50 8.58 -12.04
CA PHE A 231 -29.93 8.68 -11.73
C PHE A 231 -30.80 8.32 -12.93
N ILE A 232 -30.36 8.66 -14.15
CA ILE A 232 -31.04 8.28 -15.40
C ILE A 232 -30.99 6.76 -15.57
N ARG A 233 -29.82 6.15 -15.31
CA ARG A 233 -29.55 4.71 -15.45
C ARG A 233 -30.38 3.88 -14.50
N VAL A 234 -30.43 4.24 -13.21
CA VAL A 234 -31.20 3.48 -12.21
C VAL A 234 -32.70 3.58 -12.44
N LEU A 235 -33.21 4.71 -12.95
CA LEU A 235 -34.62 4.84 -13.35
C LEU A 235 -34.98 3.97 -14.55
N ALA A 236 -34.01 3.67 -15.41
CA ALA A 236 -34.12 2.72 -16.51
C ALA A 236 -33.88 1.25 -16.08
N GLY A 237 -33.64 1.01 -14.78
CA GLY A 237 -33.44 -0.34 -14.22
C GLY A 237 -32.02 -0.87 -14.34
N HIS A 238 -31.04 -0.04 -14.73
CA HIS A 238 -29.64 -0.41 -14.72
C HIS A 238 -29.04 -0.20 -13.34
N CYS A 239 -29.01 -1.24 -12.51
CA CYS A 239 -28.48 -1.17 -11.15
C CYS A 239 -27.47 -2.30 -10.90
N PRO A 240 -26.16 -2.04 -11.01
CA PRO A 240 -25.15 -3.02 -10.67
C PRO A 240 -25.18 -3.45 -9.19
N VAL A 241 -25.61 -2.57 -8.28
CA VAL A 241 -25.92 -2.92 -6.88
C VAL A 241 -27.43 -2.94 -6.61
N PRO A 242 -27.93 -3.87 -5.79
CA PRO A 242 -29.37 -3.97 -5.48
C PRO A 242 -29.96 -2.73 -4.80
N VAL A 243 -29.17 -2.07 -3.94
CA VAL A 243 -29.63 -0.90 -3.16
C VAL A 243 -30.10 0.25 -4.04
N ASP A 244 -29.42 0.51 -5.17
CA ASP A 244 -29.80 1.59 -6.09
C ASP A 244 -31.12 1.30 -6.79
N CYS A 245 -31.36 0.03 -7.14
CA CYS A 245 -32.63 -0.39 -7.71
C CYS A 245 -33.77 -0.28 -6.70
N ASP A 246 -33.53 -0.65 -5.45
CA ASP A 246 -34.53 -0.49 -4.40
C ASP A 246 -34.83 1.01 -4.17
N ILE A 247 -33.81 1.88 -4.12
CA ILE A 247 -33.98 3.34 -3.98
C ILE A 247 -34.76 3.93 -5.15
N ALA A 248 -34.43 3.54 -6.39
CA ALA A 248 -35.11 4.06 -7.59
C ALA A 248 -36.57 3.61 -7.69
N ASN A 249 -36.94 2.49 -7.07
CA ASN A 249 -38.29 1.94 -7.09
C ASN A 249 -39.10 2.22 -5.82
N ASP A 250 -38.48 2.72 -4.76
CA ASP A 250 -39.15 3.11 -3.53
C ASP A 250 -40.10 4.30 -3.78
N PRO A 251 -41.41 4.21 -3.45
CA PRO A 251 -42.36 5.28 -3.71
C PRO A 251 -42.04 6.62 -3.04
N GLU A 252 -41.38 6.61 -1.89
CA GLU A 252 -40.98 7.83 -1.16
C GLU A 252 -39.70 8.44 -1.74
N LEU A 253 -38.77 7.62 -2.21
CA LEU A 253 -37.47 8.10 -2.71
C LEU A 253 -37.46 8.40 -4.21
N ARG A 254 -38.26 7.68 -5.00
CA ARG A 254 -38.30 7.80 -6.46
C ARG A 254 -38.52 9.24 -6.95
N PRO A 255 -39.35 10.09 -6.33
CA PRO A 255 -39.46 11.50 -6.73
C PRO A 255 -38.14 12.28 -6.61
N ILE A 256 -37.31 11.97 -5.60
CA ILE A 256 -35.99 12.57 -5.40
C ILE A 256 -35.04 12.11 -6.51
N VAL A 257 -35.04 10.81 -6.83
CA VAL A 257 -34.25 10.22 -7.93
C VAL A 257 -34.63 10.86 -9.28
N GLN A 258 -35.92 11.02 -9.55
CA GLN A 258 -36.43 11.68 -10.77
C GLN A 258 -35.99 13.14 -10.86
N ARG A 259 -36.01 13.86 -9.74
CA ARG A 259 -35.53 15.24 -9.69
C ARG A 259 -34.06 15.33 -10.07
N TYR A 260 -33.20 14.50 -9.49
CA TYR A 260 -31.76 14.51 -9.78
C TYR A 260 -31.43 14.02 -11.20
N ALA A 261 -32.20 13.07 -11.74
CA ALA A 261 -32.08 12.67 -13.14
C ALA A 261 -32.44 13.81 -14.12
N ALA A 262 -33.43 14.64 -13.77
CA ALA A 262 -33.88 15.75 -14.61
C ALA A 262 -33.05 17.04 -14.44
N ASP A 263 -32.43 17.25 -13.28
CA ASP A 263 -31.75 18.47 -12.91
C ASP A 263 -30.41 18.18 -12.20
N GLN A 264 -29.33 18.22 -12.98
CA GLN A 264 -27.96 18.06 -12.47
C GLN A 264 -27.58 19.15 -11.46
N LYS A 265 -28.11 20.37 -11.60
CA LYS A 265 -27.80 21.44 -10.64
C LYS A 265 -28.42 21.12 -9.29
N ALA A 266 -29.67 20.66 -9.25
CA ALA A 266 -30.32 20.22 -8.02
C ALA A 266 -29.56 19.05 -7.37
N PHE A 267 -29.04 18.11 -8.17
CA PHE A 267 -28.16 17.05 -7.68
C PHE A 267 -26.90 17.63 -7.04
N PHE A 268 -26.18 18.49 -7.75
CA PHE A 268 -24.91 19.08 -7.30
C PHE A 268 -25.08 19.94 -6.05
N ASP A 269 -26.11 20.79 -6.00
CA ASP A 269 -26.42 21.63 -4.85
C ASP A 269 -26.62 20.76 -3.59
N GLN A 270 -27.41 19.69 -3.69
CA GLN A 270 -27.65 18.79 -2.56
C GLN A 270 -26.42 17.94 -2.22
N TYR A 271 -25.69 17.43 -3.23
CA TYR A 271 -24.52 16.59 -3.00
C TYR A 271 -23.45 17.35 -2.21
N ALA A 272 -23.23 18.63 -2.51
CA ALA A 272 -22.30 19.47 -1.75
C ALA A 272 -22.68 19.57 -0.26
N ILE A 273 -23.97 19.76 0.03
CA ILE A 273 -24.49 19.84 1.40
C ILE A 273 -24.31 18.51 2.13
N SER A 274 -24.79 17.42 1.53
CA SER A 274 -24.79 16.09 2.15
C SER A 274 -23.39 15.52 2.29
N PHE A 275 -22.48 15.78 1.33
CA PHE A 275 -21.10 15.27 1.40
C PHE A 275 -20.25 16.07 2.41
N ALA A 276 -20.48 17.39 2.52
CA ALA A 276 -19.92 18.18 3.62
C ALA A 276 -20.42 17.66 4.98
N LYS A 277 -21.71 17.33 5.09
CA LYS A 277 -22.29 16.70 6.29
C LYS A 277 -21.60 15.36 6.61
N LEU A 278 -21.51 14.44 5.65
CA LEU A 278 -20.81 13.14 5.78
C LEU A 278 -19.37 13.31 6.26
N SER A 279 -18.58 14.13 5.57
CA SER A 279 -17.16 14.31 5.89
C SER A 279 -16.93 15.02 7.23
N ASN A 280 -17.89 15.79 7.73
CA ASN A 280 -17.81 16.50 9.01
C ASN A 280 -18.44 15.74 10.19
N GLN A 281 -18.99 14.54 9.97
CA GLN A 281 -19.50 13.68 11.03
C GLN A 281 -18.35 13.02 11.79
N VAL A 282 -17.81 13.76 12.77
CA VAL A 282 -16.70 13.32 13.63
C VAL A 282 -17.03 13.57 15.10
N THR A 283 -16.68 12.62 15.96
CA THR A 283 -16.95 12.70 17.40
C THR A 283 -15.73 13.20 18.18
N GLY A 284 -15.96 14.03 19.21
CA GLY A 284 -14.91 14.47 20.13
C GLY A 284 -14.00 15.58 19.61
N VAL A 285 -14.31 16.15 18.44
CA VAL A 285 -13.56 17.24 17.83
C VAL A 285 -14.53 18.29 17.30
N THR A 286 -14.18 19.57 17.48
CA THR A 286 -14.84 20.67 16.77
C THR A 286 -13.97 21.07 15.59
N LEU A 287 -14.49 20.92 14.38
CA LEU A 287 -13.77 21.29 13.18
C LEU A 287 -13.63 22.81 13.06
N ASN A 288 -12.56 23.24 12.42
CA ASN A 288 -12.38 24.64 12.06
C ASN A 288 -13.44 25.05 11.02
N PRO A 289 -13.78 26.34 10.93
CA PRO A 289 -14.65 26.84 9.87
C PRO A 289 -14.15 26.41 8.49
N ALA A 290 -15.10 26.18 7.58
CA ALA A 290 -14.77 25.80 6.22
C ALA A 290 -13.85 26.85 5.58
N MET A 291 -12.76 26.39 4.97
CA MET A 291 -11.79 27.24 4.32
C MET A 291 -11.98 27.24 2.79
N SER A 292 -11.55 28.34 2.19
CA SER A 292 -11.50 28.47 0.73
C SER A 292 -10.30 27.70 0.20
N ILE A 293 -10.54 26.63 -0.55
CA ILE A 293 -9.52 25.88 -1.31
C ILE A 293 -9.84 25.96 -2.80
N SER A 294 -8.81 26.10 -3.63
CA SER A 294 -8.97 26.16 -5.08
C SER A 294 -8.69 24.80 -5.68
N ILE A 295 -9.72 24.20 -6.29
CA ILE A 295 -9.62 22.89 -6.94
C ILE A 295 -9.94 23.12 -8.42
N ALA A 296 -8.96 22.87 -9.29
CA ALA A 296 -9.20 22.97 -10.73
C ALA A 296 -9.96 21.73 -11.23
N VAL A 297 -10.90 21.92 -12.14
CA VAL A 297 -11.55 20.81 -12.87
C VAL A 297 -10.53 20.15 -13.81
N HIS A 298 -10.63 18.84 -14.02
CA HIS A 298 -9.75 18.10 -14.91
C HIS A 298 -9.78 18.67 -16.34
N ALA A 299 -8.62 18.90 -16.96
CA ALA A 299 -8.50 19.59 -18.23
C ALA A 299 -9.35 18.97 -19.36
N ASN A 300 -9.34 17.64 -19.50
CA ASN A 300 -10.11 16.96 -20.55
C ASN A 300 -11.64 17.05 -20.36
N LEU A 301 -12.15 17.46 -19.20
CA LEU A 301 -13.59 17.76 -19.03
C LEU A 301 -13.95 19.15 -19.59
N LEU A 302 -12.94 19.99 -19.80
CA LEU A 302 -13.07 21.34 -20.36
C LEU A 302 -12.87 21.35 -21.89
N GLU A 303 -12.32 20.28 -22.47
CA GLU A 303 -12.12 20.16 -23.92
C GLU A 303 -13.41 19.73 -24.63
N GLU A 304 -13.77 20.45 -25.71
CA GLU A 304 -14.89 20.07 -26.57
C GLU A 304 -14.60 18.75 -27.30
N GLY A 305 -15.48 17.77 -27.19
CA GLY A 305 -15.41 16.50 -27.93
C GLY A 305 -14.87 15.29 -27.17
N THR A 306 -14.50 15.42 -25.89
CA THR A 306 -14.14 14.26 -25.04
C THR A 306 -15.33 13.31 -24.96
N THR A 307 -15.15 11.99 -25.04
CA THR A 307 -16.26 11.02 -25.06
C THR A 307 -16.28 10.11 -23.84
N ASP A 308 -17.48 9.69 -23.42
CA ASP A 308 -17.72 8.68 -22.39
C ASP A 308 -17.34 7.27 -22.88
N LEU A 309 -17.60 6.27 -22.04
CA LEU A 309 -17.38 4.88 -22.43
C LEU A 309 -18.21 4.54 -23.69
N ASP A 310 -19.46 4.96 -23.80
CA ASP A 310 -20.28 4.66 -24.97
C ASP A 310 -19.95 5.53 -26.22
N GLY A 311 -18.87 6.32 -26.17
CA GLY A 311 -18.44 7.19 -27.28
C GLY A 311 -19.26 8.47 -27.40
N LYS A 312 -20.05 8.83 -26.37
CA LYS A 312 -20.88 10.04 -26.32
C LYS A 312 -20.07 11.21 -25.79
N ILE A 313 -20.17 12.37 -26.44
CA ILE A 313 -19.42 13.57 -26.04
C ILE A 313 -19.82 14.03 -24.62
N LEU A 314 -18.84 14.10 -23.71
CA LEU A 314 -18.86 14.59 -22.33
C LEU A 314 -18.99 16.12 -22.25
N SER A 315 -18.55 16.85 -23.28
CA SER A 315 -18.67 18.30 -23.31
C SER A 315 -20.07 18.75 -23.75
N GLY A 316 -20.85 19.29 -22.82
CA GLY A 316 -22.13 19.97 -23.05
C GLY A 316 -22.18 21.33 -22.34
N PRO A 317 -23.17 22.20 -22.62
CA PRO A 317 -23.17 23.63 -22.31
C PRO A 317 -23.15 24.03 -20.81
N ASN A 318 -22.99 23.06 -19.89
CA ASN A 318 -22.96 23.28 -18.44
C ASN A 318 -21.55 23.19 -17.82
N ALA A 319 -20.50 22.87 -18.58
CA ALA A 319 -19.11 22.90 -18.08
C ALA A 319 -18.61 24.32 -17.71
N GLY A 320 -19.37 25.37 -18.08
CA GLY A 320 -19.01 26.78 -17.86
C GLY A 320 -19.56 27.44 -16.57
N MET A 321 -20.27 26.74 -15.69
CA MET A 321 -20.87 27.37 -14.50
C MET A 321 -20.03 27.34 -13.21
N LEU A 322 -18.79 26.88 -13.24
CA LEU A 322 -17.86 26.94 -12.11
C LEU A 322 -16.62 27.77 -12.48
N GLY A 323 -16.84 29.05 -12.80
CA GLY A 323 -15.78 29.97 -13.18
C GLY A 323 -16.15 31.42 -12.88
N ASN A 324 -16.11 31.81 -11.60
CA ASN A 324 -15.40 33.01 -11.12
C ASN A 324 -15.76 33.28 -9.66
N GLY A 325 -14.72 33.45 -8.84
CA GLY A 325 -14.84 33.97 -7.49
C GLY A 325 -15.62 35.27 -7.48
N MET A 326 -16.57 35.36 -6.56
CA MET A 326 -17.34 36.56 -6.28
C MET A 326 -16.38 37.64 -5.75
N SER A 327 -15.99 38.58 -6.62
CA SER A 327 -15.46 39.88 -6.23
C SER A 327 -16.45 40.94 -6.69
N ILE A 328 -17.01 41.63 -5.71
CA ILE A 328 -17.90 42.77 -5.88
C ILE A 328 -17.06 43.93 -6.42
N THR A 329 -17.33 44.42 -7.64
CA THR A 329 -17.29 45.86 -8.02
C THR A 329 -17.66 46.08 -9.49
N GLY A 330 -18.63 46.98 -9.72
CA GLY A 330 -18.56 48.04 -10.73
C GLY A 330 -18.62 47.73 -12.24
N SER A 331 -19.83 47.88 -12.80
CA SER A 331 -20.18 48.69 -14.01
C SER A 331 -19.66 48.36 -15.43
N ASN A 332 -20.64 48.46 -16.35
CA ASN A 332 -20.60 48.90 -17.76
C ASN A 332 -20.42 47.89 -18.91
N THR A 333 -21.56 47.50 -19.49
CA THR A 333 -21.99 47.68 -20.90
C THR A 333 -21.00 47.50 -22.06
N THR A 334 -21.44 46.62 -22.98
CA THR A 334 -21.63 46.80 -24.46
C THR A 334 -20.79 46.01 -25.48
N HIS A 335 -21.56 45.49 -26.45
CA HIS A 335 -21.32 45.27 -27.88
C HIS A 335 -20.72 43.96 -28.42
N VAL A 336 -21.67 43.18 -28.97
CA VAL A 336 -21.64 42.30 -30.15
C VAL A 336 -20.69 42.79 -31.26
N ASN A 337 -19.88 41.88 -31.83
CA ASN A 337 -19.76 41.73 -33.29
C ASN A 337 -19.14 40.40 -33.72
N LYS A 338 -19.74 39.85 -34.79
CA LYS A 338 -19.47 38.59 -35.48
C LYS A 338 -18.59 38.89 -36.69
N ALA A 339 -17.50 38.15 -36.92
CA ALA A 339 -16.83 38.11 -38.22
C ALA A 339 -16.09 36.78 -38.45
N THR A 340 -16.33 36.19 -39.62
CA THR A 340 -15.78 34.97 -40.22
C THR A 340 -14.45 35.22 -40.98
N PRO A 341 -13.75 34.17 -41.47
CA PRO A 341 -12.29 34.05 -41.39
C PRO A 341 -11.51 34.40 -42.67
N SER A 342 -10.20 34.62 -42.54
CA SER A 342 -9.24 34.58 -43.64
C SER A 342 -7.91 33.95 -43.22
N GLN A 343 -7.40 33.08 -44.10
CA GLN A 343 -6.17 32.30 -44.01
C GLN A 343 -4.88 33.14 -43.85
N GLN A 344 -3.88 32.63 -43.13
CA GLN A 344 -2.47 32.71 -43.57
C GLN A 344 -1.51 31.72 -42.87
N SER A 345 -0.92 30.86 -43.71
CA SER A 345 0.47 30.33 -43.77
C SER A 345 1.19 29.67 -42.58
N ASN A 346 1.63 28.44 -42.87
CA ASN A 346 2.66 27.62 -42.23
C ASN A 346 4.01 28.32 -42.00
N SER A 347 4.57 28.15 -40.79
CA SER A 347 6.01 27.93 -40.57
C SER A 347 6.24 27.49 -39.12
N SER A 348 6.94 26.35 -38.93
CA SER A 348 7.69 25.90 -37.73
C SER A 348 7.55 24.40 -37.44
N ILE A 349 8.09 23.57 -38.33
CA ILE A 349 8.56 22.21 -37.98
C ILE A 349 10.09 22.30 -38.02
N MET A 350 10.76 22.44 -36.87
CA MET A 350 12.22 22.20 -36.68
C MET A 350 12.67 22.50 -35.22
N TYR A 351 11.95 22.03 -34.20
CA TYR A 351 12.43 22.06 -32.79
C TYR A 351 11.95 20.85 -31.97
N SER A 352 12.14 19.61 -32.45
CA SER A 352 11.65 18.41 -31.74
C SER A 352 12.70 17.36 -31.35
N SER A 353 13.97 17.49 -31.76
CA SER A 353 14.96 16.41 -31.58
C SER A 353 15.95 16.61 -30.41
N GLY A 354 16.00 17.80 -29.79
CA GLY A 354 16.93 18.10 -28.68
C GLY A 354 16.38 17.87 -27.26
N PHE A 355 15.06 17.74 -27.09
CA PHE A 355 14.42 17.60 -25.78
C PHE A 355 14.40 16.16 -25.25
N ILE A 356 14.42 15.16 -26.14
CA ILE A 356 14.25 13.75 -25.77
C ILE A 356 15.52 13.19 -25.12
N LEU A 357 16.72 13.61 -25.55
CA LEU A 357 17.98 13.14 -24.94
C LEU A 357 18.28 13.79 -23.57
N ARG A 358 17.83 15.02 -23.33
CA ARG A 358 18.04 15.72 -22.04
C ARG A 358 17.09 15.26 -20.94
N GLY A 359 15.85 14.89 -21.29
CA GLY A 359 14.91 14.27 -20.36
C GLY A 359 15.37 12.91 -19.86
N PHE A 360 16.03 12.12 -20.73
CA PHE A 360 16.49 10.78 -20.38
C PHE A 360 17.61 10.78 -19.32
N MET A 361 18.59 11.70 -19.43
CA MET A 361 19.69 11.78 -18.44
C MET A 361 19.27 12.33 -17.07
N LEU A 362 18.31 13.26 -17.02
CA LEU A 362 17.77 13.77 -15.75
C LEU A 362 16.94 12.71 -15.00
N CYS A 363 16.24 11.85 -15.75
CA CYS A 363 15.47 10.74 -15.18
C CYS A 363 16.38 9.70 -14.52
N VAL A 364 17.51 9.35 -15.15
CA VAL A 364 18.45 8.34 -14.62
C VAL A 364 19.12 8.80 -13.31
N VAL A 365 19.52 10.07 -13.21
CA VAL A 365 20.14 10.60 -11.97
C VAL A 365 19.13 10.76 -10.83
N TRP A 366 17.87 11.09 -11.14
CA TRP A 366 16.79 11.21 -10.16
C TRP A 366 16.32 9.85 -9.64
N ILE A 367 16.28 8.83 -10.51
CA ILE A 367 15.99 7.44 -10.14
C ILE A 367 17.10 6.88 -9.23
N SER A 368 18.38 7.15 -9.52
CA SER A 368 19.49 6.65 -8.70
C SER A 368 19.56 7.29 -7.30
N THR A 369 19.24 8.57 -7.15
CA THR A 369 19.28 9.27 -5.85
C THR A 369 18.03 9.04 -5.00
N CYS A 370 16.84 9.00 -5.60
CA CYS A 370 15.61 8.61 -4.91
C CYS A 370 15.57 7.11 -4.57
N GLY A 371 16.22 6.26 -5.37
CA GLY A 371 16.34 4.83 -5.13
C GLY A 371 17.16 4.51 -3.86
N ILE A 372 18.32 5.14 -3.67
CA ILE A 372 19.19 4.88 -2.51
C ILE A 372 18.55 5.36 -1.19
N LEU A 373 17.85 6.50 -1.21
CA LEU A 373 17.09 7.02 -0.06
C LEU A 373 15.81 6.21 0.21
N SER A 374 15.14 5.71 -0.84
CA SER A 374 13.97 4.83 -0.69
C SER A 374 14.35 3.46 -0.16
N PHE A 375 15.50 2.89 -0.55
CA PHE A 375 15.95 1.57 -0.09
C PHE A 375 16.43 1.58 1.37
N THR A 376 17.12 2.64 1.81
CA THR A 376 17.49 2.80 3.22
C THR A 376 16.26 3.04 4.10
N TYR A 377 15.26 3.78 3.61
CA TYR A 377 14.01 4.02 4.35
C TYR A 377 13.05 2.80 4.33
N LEU A 378 12.99 2.04 3.22
CA LEU A 378 12.27 0.76 3.16
C LEU A 378 12.91 -0.29 4.08
N TYR A 379 14.24 -0.32 4.17
CA TYR A 379 14.95 -1.24 5.07
C TYR A 379 14.63 -0.96 6.55
N ILE A 380 14.53 0.32 6.93
CA ILE A 380 14.13 0.73 8.29
C ILE A 380 12.66 0.39 8.56
N LEU A 381 11.76 0.60 7.59
CA LEU A 381 10.33 0.30 7.74
C LEU A 381 9.99 -1.19 7.71
N MET A 382 10.67 -2.00 6.89
CA MET A 382 10.48 -3.46 6.84
C MET A 382 10.96 -4.17 8.10
N ASN A 383 11.92 -3.58 8.82
CA ASN A 383 12.52 -4.19 10.01
C ASN A 383 12.01 -3.60 11.33
N ARG A 384 11.00 -2.72 11.29
CA ARG A 384 10.46 -2.06 12.49
C ARG A 384 9.85 -3.05 13.49
N ASP A 385 9.11 -4.06 13.01
CA ASP A 385 8.54 -5.09 13.89
C ASP A 385 9.62 -5.93 14.58
N GLU A 386 10.72 -6.21 13.88
CA GLU A 386 11.86 -6.95 14.44
C GLU A 386 12.69 -6.07 15.39
N SER A 387 12.79 -4.76 15.10
CA SER A 387 13.38 -3.78 16.03
C SER A 387 12.59 -3.70 17.35
N LEU A 388 11.25 -3.60 17.27
CA LEU A 388 10.38 -3.60 18.46
C LEU A 388 10.52 -4.88 19.28
N ARG A 389 10.60 -6.05 18.63
CA ARG A 389 10.89 -7.32 19.33
C ARG A 389 12.26 -7.33 20.00
N CYS A 390 13.30 -6.85 19.32
CA CYS A 390 14.63 -6.73 19.91
C CYS A 390 14.62 -5.79 21.13
N LEU A 391 13.84 -4.72 21.08
CA LEU A 391 13.68 -3.76 22.16
C LEU A 391 12.90 -4.36 23.35
N GLU A 392 11.85 -5.15 23.12
CA GLU A 392 11.15 -5.89 24.19
C GLU A 392 12.06 -6.92 24.86
N ILE A 393 12.84 -7.67 24.08
CA ILE A 393 13.82 -8.63 24.62
C ILE A 393 14.86 -7.90 25.45
N SER A 394 15.34 -6.74 24.99
CA SER A 394 16.26 -5.88 25.74
C SER A 394 15.66 -5.43 27.09
N LYS A 395 14.42 -4.91 27.09
CA LYS A 395 13.70 -4.51 28.32
C LYS A 395 13.53 -5.68 29.29
N LYS A 396 13.16 -6.87 28.79
CA LYS A 396 13.02 -8.09 29.61
C LYS A 396 14.34 -8.56 30.21
N LYS A 397 15.42 -8.51 29.44
CA LYS A 397 16.77 -8.88 29.91
C LYS A 397 17.31 -7.91 30.95
N PHE A 398 17.02 -6.61 30.79
CA PHE A 398 17.34 -5.61 31.80
C PHE A 398 16.58 -5.86 33.11
N ALA A 399 15.28 -6.17 33.03
CA ALA A 399 14.46 -6.51 34.21
C ALA A 399 14.95 -7.78 34.94
N ALA A 400 15.61 -8.70 34.22
CA ALA A 400 16.24 -9.90 34.79
C ALA A 400 17.65 -9.63 35.38
N GLY A 401 18.14 -8.39 35.34
CA GLY A 401 19.49 -8.01 35.81
C GLY A 401 20.62 -8.33 34.83
N GLU A 402 20.31 -8.81 33.62
CA GLU A 402 21.29 -9.14 32.57
C GLU A 402 21.61 -7.91 31.70
N THR A 403 22.29 -6.91 32.26
CA THR A 403 22.55 -5.61 31.61
C THR A 403 23.36 -5.70 30.32
N VAL A 404 24.39 -6.55 30.27
CA VAL A 404 25.24 -6.74 29.07
C VAL A 404 24.42 -7.37 27.91
N ALA A 405 23.56 -8.32 28.23
CA ALA A 405 22.67 -8.93 27.24
C ALA A 405 21.60 -7.93 26.77
N ALA A 406 21.04 -7.14 27.68
CA ALA A 406 20.09 -6.07 27.34
C ALA A 406 20.69 -5.06 26.36
N LEU A 407 21.93 -4.63 26.59
CA LEU A 407 22.64 -3.66 25.75
C LEU A 407 22.92 -4.22 24.34
N LYS A 408 23.26 -5.52 24.24
CA LYS A 408 23.40 -6.21 22.95
C LYS A 408 22.11 -6.18 22.12
N PHE A 409 20.96 -6.42 22.75
CA PHE A 409 19.67 -6.38 22.05
C PHE A 409 19.20 -4.96 21.74
N ALA A 410 19.54 -3.97 22.58
CA ALA A 410 19.27 -2.55 22.30
C ALA A 410 20.08 -2.04 21.11
N ASN A 411 21.37 -2.38 21.01
CA ASN A 411 22.21 -2.09 19.85
C ASN A 411 21.71 -2.78 18.58
N LYS A 412 21.15 -3.98 18.70
CA LYS A 412 20.50 -4.65 17.58
C LYS A 412 19.22 -3.93 17.13
N ALA A 413 18.41 -3.44 18.08
CA ALA A 413 17.19 -2.70 17.77
C ALA A 413 17.48 -1.37 17.05
N ILE A 414 18.44 -0.57 17.53
CA ILE A 414 18.79 0.71 16.89
C ILE A 414 19.41 0.54 15.49
N ALA A 415 20.12 -0.58 15.26
CA ALA A 415 20.66 -0.89 13.93
C ALA A 415 19.58 -1.27 12.91
N LEU A 416 18.40 -1.72 13.38
CA LEU A 416 17.25 -2.10 12.55
C LEU A 416 16.26 -0.95 12.36
N ASP A 417 16.05 -0.12 13.40
CA ASP A 417 15.22 1.07 13.35
C ASP A 417 15.77 2.17 14.27
N VAL A 418 16.19 3.28 13.65
CA VAL A 418 16.72 4.47 14.35
C VAL A 418 15.54 5.37 14.74
N SER A 419 14.75 4.91 15.71
CA SER A 419 13.62 5.66 16.26
C SER A 419 13.97 6.32 17.60
N THR A 420 13.18 7.31 18.00
CA THR A 420 13.34 7.99 19.29
C THR A 420 13.23 7.01 20.47
N GLU A 421 12.45 5.93 20.34
CA GLU A 421 12.34 4.90 21.37
C GLU A 421 13.61 4.04 21.49
N THR A 422 14.23 3.63 20.37
CA THR A 422 15.48 2.85 20.41
C THR A 422 16.65 3.69 20.91
N GLN A 423 16.71 4.98 20.54
CA GLN A 423 17.71 5.93 21.03
C GLN A 423 17.58 6.19 22.53
N THR A 424 16.38 6.55 23.00
CA THR A 424 16.16 6.85 24.44
C THR A 424 16.39 5.63 25.33
N TRP A 425 16.03 4.43 24.86
CA TRP A 425 16.28 3.19 25.59
C TRP A 425 17.78 2.85 25.66
N LEU A 426 18.52 3.04 24.56
CA LEU A 426 19.97 2.81 24.55
C LEU A 426 20.72 3.81 25.43
N GLU A 427 20.32 5.09 25.40
CA GLU A 427 20.84 6.12 26.31
C GLU A 427 20.55 5.78 27.77
N PHE A 428 19.35 5.32 28.09
CA PHE A 428 19.01 4.85 29.44
C PHE A 428 19.92 3.71 29.90
N LEU A 429 20.16 2.69 29.05
CA LEU A 429 21.04 1.57 29.38
C LEU A 429 22.49 2.00 29.56
N ASN A 430 23.00 2.90 28.70
CA ASN A 430 24.36 3.43 28.80
C ASN A 430 24.55 4.28 30.07
N ASN A 431 23.54 5.04 30.46
CA ASN A 431 23.55 5.81 31.72
C ASN A 431 23.51 4.88 32.94
N GLN A 432 22.79 3.76 32.88
CA GLN A 432 22.75 2.75 33.93
C GLN A 432 24.07 1.95 34.04
N SER A 433 24.74 1.67 32.92
CA SER A 433 26.09 1.06 32.95
C SER A 433 27.14 2.02 33.51
N SER A 434 26.97 3.33 33.28
CA SER A 434 27.86 4.37 33.83
C SER A 434 27.73 4.51 35.36
N THR A 435 26.59 4.12 35.94
CA THR A 435 26.36 4.12 37.40
C THR A 435 26.82 2.84 38.12
N ALA A 436 27.29 1.82 37.39
CA ALA A 436 27.78 0.57 37.96
C ALA A 436 29.29 0.59 38.30
N ASP A 437 30.06 1.58 37.82
CA ASP A 437 31.52 1.64 37.98
C ASP A 437 32.02 2.60 39.08
N THR A 438 31.17 2.95 40.06
CA THR A 438 31.63 3.68 41.26
C THR A 438 31.44 2.85 42.52
N LYS A 439 32.36 1.90 42.75
CA LYS A 439 32.74 1.50 44.11
C LYS A 439 34.26 1.34 44.21
N PRO A 440 34.91 1.90 45.25
CA PRO A 440 36.35 2.06 45.30
C PRO A 440 37.07 0.76 45.67
N SER A 441 38.33 0.72 45.28
CA SER A 441 39.30 -0.36 45.45
C SER A 441 39.46 -0.84 46.90
N SER A 442 39.61 -2.16 47.07
CA SER A 442 40.45 -2.71 48.13
C SER A 442 41.18 -3.97 47.65
N THR A 443 42.47 -3.77 47.43
CA THR A 443 43.64 -4.65 47.34
C THR A 443 43.53 -6.06 47.96
N SER A 444 43.93 -7.10 47.20
CA SER A 444 45.06 -8.00 47.57
C SER A 444 45.31 -9.15 46.57
N THR A 445 46.46 -9.04 45.87
CA THR A 445 47.53 -10.06 45.76
C THR A 445 47.33 -11.40 45.01
N GLY A 446 47.67 -11.39 43.70
CA GLY A 446 48.60 -12.33 42.98
C GLY A 446 48.27 -13.83 42.81
N PRO A 447 49.03 -14.58 41.96
CA PRO A 447 49.58 -14.21 40.65
C PRO A 447 49.32 -15.27 39.54
N ASN A 448 49.48 -14.82 38.29
CA ASN A 448 49.90 -15.52 37.07
C ASN A 448 49.90 -17.07 37.02
N LEU A 449 49.32 -17.62 35.95
CA LEU A 449 50.09 -18.49 35.03
C LEU A 449 49.47 -18.55 33.63
N ARG A 450 50.32 -18.16 32.68
CA ARG A 450 50.14 -18.13 31.25
C ARG A 450 50.70 -19.44 30.72
N GLN A 451 49.93 -20.25 30.00
CA GLN A 451 50.54 -21.17 29.04
C GLN A 451 49.63 -21.45 27.84
N ARG A 452 50.27 -21.22 26.70
CA ARG A 452 49.84 -21.36 25.31
C ARG A 452 50.42 -22.67 24.77
N HIS A 453 49.93 -23.11 23.60
CA HIS A 453 50.37 -24.20 22.70
C HIS A 453 49.42 -25.42 22.69
N SER A 454 49.16 -26.14 21.60
CA SER A 454 49.20 -25.95 20.14
C SER A 454 48.68 -27.27 19.52
N SER A 455 47.86 -27.18 18.47
CA SER A 455 47.63 -28.12 17.35
C SER A 455 48.27 -29.53 17.32
N THR A 456 47.46 -30.55 17.00
CA THR A 456 47.53 -31.53 15.86
C THR A 456 46.59 -32.73 16.15
N SER A 457 45.58 -33.06 15.31
CA SER A 457 45.54 -33.93 14.11
C SER A 457 45.18 -35.42 14.38
N GLU A 458 44.14 -35.88 13.64
CA GLU A 458 43.90 -37.25 13.08
C GLU A 458 43.21 -38.40 13.88
N THR A 459 41.93 -38.60 13.50
CA THR A 459 41.24 -39.82 13.00
C THR A 459 41.43 -41.25 13.57
N HIS A 460 40.26 -41.89 13.80
CA HIS A 460 39.84 -43.30 13.62
C HIS A 460 39.43 -44.17 14.85
N SER A 461 38.10 -44.30 14.99
CA SER A 461 37.26 -45.51 15.22
C SER A 461 37.56 -46.56 16.32
N SER A 462 36.56 -46.68 17.21
CA SER A 462 35.82 -47.90 17.63
C SER A 462 35.95 -48.45 19.08
N SER A 463 34.82 -48.31 19.79
CA SER A 463 34.12 -49.31 20.64
C SER A 463 34.31 -49.38 22.17
N SER A 464 33.15 -49.23 22.84
CA SER A 464 32.78 -49.58 24.24
C SER A 464 33.43 -48.75 25.35
N SER A 465 32.76 -48.19 26.36
CA SER A 465 31.46 -48.47 26.99
C SER A 465 31.04 -47.25 27.88
N LYS A 466 29.73 -47.09 28.08
CA LYS A 466 29.02 -45.98 28.76
C LYS A 466 29.59 -45.59 30.15
N PRO A 467 29.44 -44.32 30.56
CA PRO A 467 28.40 -44.05 31.55
C PRO A 467 27.47 -42.90 31.17
N THR A 468 26.20 -43.19 31.42
CA THR A 468 24.97 -42.40 31.34
C THR A 468 25.10 -40.96 31.83
N ALA A 469 24.88 -39.99 30.93
CA ALA A 469 24.50 -38.62 31.25
C ALA A 469 23.12 -38.36 30.63
N ALA A 470 22.26 -37.70 31.39
CA ALA A 470 20.82 -37.59 31.20
C ALA A 470 20.42 -37.08 29.80
N GLN A 471 19.43 -37.76 29.21
CA GLN A 471 18.62 -37.20 28.14
C GLN A 471 17.78 -36.07 28.74
N GLU A 472 18.02 -34.85 28.29
CA GLU A 472 17.02 -33.79 28.43
C GLU A 472 15.92 -34.04 27.40
N ASP A 473 14.71 -34.14 27.92
CA ASP A 473 13.46 -34.48 27.25
C ASP A 473 13.13 -33.49 26.13
N GLU A 474 13.09 -33.97 24.88
CA GLU A 474 12.80 -33.20 23.68
C GLU A 474 11.29 -32.90 23.51
N SER A 475 10.56 -32.71 24.60
CA SER A 475 9.12 -32.47 24.57
C SER A 475 8.69 -31.29 25.46
N SER A 476 8.62 -30.09 24.87
CA SER A 476 7.66 -29.03 25.28
C SER A 476 7.74 -27.75 24.44
N ARG A 477 8.10 -27.82 23.15
CA ARG A 477 7.81 -26.69 22.24
C ARG A 477 6.32 -26.75 21.88
N PRO A 478 5.55 -25.66 22.06
CA PRO A 478 4.11 -25.68 21.80
C PRO A 478 3.84 -25.94 20.32
N PHE A 479 3.01 -26.94 20.03
CA PHE A 479 2.51 -27.24 18.69
C PHE A 479 1.01 -27.53 18.74
N THR A 480 0.33 -27.36 17.61
CA THR A 480 -1.12 -27.58 17.48
C THR A 480 -1.42 -28.95 16.88
N ASP A 481 -2.58 -29.53 17.21
CA ASP A 481 -3.05 -30.80 16.61
C ASP A 481 -3.17 -30.71 15.07
N LEU A 482 -3.41 -29.50 14.54
CA LEU A 482 -3.43 -29.22 13.11
C LEU A 482 -2.05 -29.36 12.48
N GLN A 483 -0.98 -28.93 13.15
CA GLN A 483 0.40 -29.09 12.66
C GLN A 483 0.79 -30.57 12.60
N VAL A 484 0.43 -31.37 13.61
CA VAL A 484 0.68 -32.82 13.60
C VAL A 484 -0.05 -33.52 12.44
N LYS A 485 -1.31 -33.15 12.19
CA LYS A 485 -2.10 -33.66 11.05
C LYS A 485 -1.48 -33.23 9.71
N GLY A 486 -1.02 -31.98 9.61
CA GLY A 486 -0.34 -31.44 8.43
C GLY A 486 0.96 -32.18 8.11
N ILE A 487 1.82 -32.40 9.11
CA ILE A 487 3.08 -33.15 8.96
C ILE A 487 2.81 -34.58 8.49
N LYS A 488 1.81 -35.27 9.06
CA LYS A 488 1.40 -36.61 8.60
C LYS A 488 0.96 -36.60 7.13
N LYS A 489 0.20 -35.59 6.71
CA LYS A 489 -0.24 -35.43 5.31
C LYS A 489 0.93 -35.21 4.37
N ILE A 490 1.84 -34.29 4.69
CA ILE A 490 3.04 -33.99 3.88
C ILE A 490 3.92 -35.24 3.71
N ARG A 491 4.14 -36.00 4.79
CA ARG A 491 4.92 -37.25 4.74
C ARG A 491 4.25 -38.30 3.85
N ALA A 492 2.92 -38.41 3.89
CA ALA A 492 2.18 -39.32 3.02
C ALA A 492 2.31 -38.96 1.53
N PHE A 493 2.26 -37.68 1.17
CA PHE A 493 2.48 -37.26 -0.23
C PHE A 493 3.93 -37.43 -0.68
N LYS A 494 4.90 -37.19 0.22
CA LYS A 494 6.32 -37.51 -0.02
C LYS A 494 6.52 -38.99 -0.35
N THR A 495 5.90 -39.91 0.39
CA THR A 495 6.00 -41.36 0.08
C THR A 495 5.38 -41.74 -1.26
N LYS A 496 4.42 -40.94 -1.76
CA LYS A 496 3.78 -41.13 -3.06
C LYS A 496 4.52 -40.45 -4.21
N GLY A 497 5.57 -39.67 -3.94
CA GLY A 497 6.28 -38.88 -4.95
C GLY A 497 5.45 -37.73 -5.53
N ASP A 498 4.39 -37.30 -4.84
CA ASP A 498 3.45 -36.27 -5.31
C ASP A 498 3.85 -34.89 -4.80
N LEU A 499 4.54 -34.12 -5.66
CA LEU A 499 5.06 -32.80 -5.31
C LEU A 499 3.95 -31.75 -5.19
N TYR A 500 2.89 -31.86 -6.01
CA TYR A 500 1.72 -30.98 -5.91
C TYR A 500 0.94 -31.24 -4.62
N GLY A 501 0.77 -32.51 -4.26
CA GLY A 501 0.15 -32.93 -3.00
C GLY A 501 0.92 -32.50 -1.75
N ILE A 502 2.26 -32.39 -1.82
CA ILE A 502 3.09 -31.81 -0.74
C ILE A 502 2.77 -30.33 -0.53
N LEU A 503 2.60 -29.56 -1.62
CA LEU A 503 2.21 -28.14 -1.55
C LEU A 503 0.70 -27.93 -1.34
N GLY A 504 -0.10 -28.99 -1.44
CA GLY A 504 -1.56 -28.95 -1.34
C GLY A 504 -2.22 -28.27 -2.55
N LEU A 505 -1.62 -28.42 -3.73
CA LEU A 505 -2.07 -27.84 -4.99
C LEU A 505 -2.52 -28.93 -5.97
N GLU A 506 -3.27 -28.53 -6.99
CA GLU A 506 -3.61 -29.35 -8.14
C GLU A 506 -2.66 -29.03 -9.31
N LYS A 507 -2.57 -29.92 -10.32
CA LYS A 507 -1.59 -29.81 -11.43
C LYS A 507 -1.81 -28.59 -12.34
N ASP A 508 -3.01 -28.02 -12.33
CA ASP A 508 -3.43 -26.84 -13.10
C ASP A 508 -3.14 -25.50 -12.40
N CYS A 509 -2.45 -25.50 -11.26
CA CYS A 509 -2.13 -24.29 -10.50
C CYS A 509 -1.14 -23.37 -11.24
N SER A 510 -1.29 -22.05 -11.02
CA SER A 510 -0.35 -21.06 -11.55
C SER A 510 0.97 -21.03 -10.77
N GLU A 511 2.05 -20.53 -11.39
CA GLU A 511 3.34 -20.30 -10.71
C GLU A 511 3.18 -19.40 -9.46
N SER A 512 2.23 -18.46 -9.52
CA SER A 512 1.91 -17.59 -8.39
C SER A 512 1.32 -18.37 -7.21
N ASP A 513 0.57 -19.44 -7.47
CA ASP A 513 -0.04 -20.28 -6.45
C ASP A 513 0.98 -21.23 -5.81
N ILE A 514 1.92 -21.75 -6.60
CA ILE A 514 3.09 -22.52 -6.11
C ILE A 514 3.90 -21.68 -5.12
N LYS A 515 4.21 -20.42 -5.48
CA LYS A 515 4.93 -19.48 -4.60
C LYS A 515 4.12 -19.12 -3.34
N LYS A 516 2.81 -18.91 -3.46
CA LYS A 516 1.92 -18.63 -2.31
C LYS A 516 1.82 -19.83 -1.36
N ALA A 517 1.66 -21.03 -1.89
CA ALA A 517 1.57 -22.26 -1.11
C ALA A 517 2.87 -22.56 -0.36
N TYR A 518 4.02 -22.42 -1.02
CA TYR A 518 5.33 -22.55 -0.40
C TYR A 518 5.50 -21.57 0.77
N ARG A 519 5.25 -20.26 0.57
CA ARG A 519 5.34 -19.26 1.65
C ARG A 519 4.47 -19.62 2.86
N LYS A 520 3.24 -20.05 2.60
CA LYS A 520 2.28 -20.42 3.64
C LYS A 520 2.76 -21.64 4.44
N LEU A 521 3.20 -22.70 3.76
CA LEU A 521 3.65 -23.94 4.40
C LEU A 521 5.01 -23.76 5.10
N ALA A 522 5.93 -23.02 4.50
CA ALA A 522 7.23 -22.70 5.09
C ALA A 522 7.08 -21.92 6.41
N LEU A 523 6.13 -20.98 6.49
CA LEU A 523 5.83 -20.26 7.73
C LEU A 523 5.17 -21.14 8.81
N GLN A 524 4.32 -22.09 8.41
CA GLN A 524 3.57 -22.96 9.31
C GLN A 524 4.41 -24.10 9.89
N PHE A 525 5.35 -24.63 9.10
CA PHE A 525 6.18 -25.79 9.42
C PHE A 525 7.67 -25.45 9.54
N HIS A 526 8.01 -24.18 9.77
CA HIS A 526 9.39 -23.79 10.07
C HIS A 526 9.86 -24.48 11.37
N PRO A 527 11.07 -25.06 11.43
CA PRO A 527 11.57 -25.76 12.63
C PRO A 527 11.67 -24.87 13.87
N ASP A 528 11.88 -23.55 13.70
CA ASP A 528 11.87 -22.59 14.82
C ASP A 528 10.47 -22.29 15.36
N LYS A 529 9.40 -22.51 14.58
CA LYS A 529 8.01 -22.17 14.95
C LYS A 529 7.15 -23.39 15.25
N CYS A 530 7.52 -24.57 14.75
CA CYS A 530 6.79 -25.81 14.92
C CYS A 530 7.70 -26.87 15.55
N GLY A 531 7.44 -27.21 16.82
CA GLY A 531 8.19 -28.23 17.56
C GLY A 531 7.60 -29.65 17.46
N ALA A 532 6.69 -29.90 16.51
CA ALA A 532 6.06 -31.21 16.37
C ALA A 532 7.04 -32.25 15.79
N PRO A 533 6.92 -33.54 16.16
CA PRO A 533 7.81 -34.59 15.67
C PRO A 533 7.68 -34.76 14.14
N GLY A 534 8.80 -34.73 13.44
CA GLY A 534 8.85 -34.83 11.97
C GLY A 534 8.71 -33.51 11.21
N THR A 535 8.78 -32.36 11.89
CA THR A 535 8.76 -31.03 11.25
C THR A 535 9.91 -30.87 10.25
N ASP A 536 11.13 -31.26 10.60
CA ASP A 536 12.30 -31.15 9.72
C ASP A 536 12.14 -31.94 8.43
N GLU A 537 11.58 -33.15 8.51
CA GLU A 537 11.31 -33.98 7.33
C GLU A 537 10.25 -33.36 6.42
N ALA A 538 9.21 -32.76 7.01
CA ALA A 538 8.13 -32.11 6.29
C ALA A 538 8.61 -30.80 5.64
N PHE A 539 9.41 -30.00 6.35
CA PHE A 539 9.97 -28.75 5.82
C PHE A 539 10.92 -29.01 4.65
N LYS A 540 11.77 -30.04 4.74
CA LYS A 540 12.61 -30.50 3.62
C LYS A 540 11.78 -30.92 2.42
N ALA A 541 10.67 -31.63 2.64
CA ALA A 541 9.77 -32.06 1.57
C ALA A 541 9.08 -30.87 0.87
N ILE A 542 8.60 -29.89 1.65
CA ILE A 542 8.00 -28.64 1.13
C ILE A 542 9.00 -27.86 0.28
N SER A 543 10.24 -27.71 0.77
CA SER A 543 11.30 -26.98 0.07
C SER A 543 11.70 -27.67 -1.22
N HIS A 544 11.86 -29.00 -1.18
CA HIS A 544 12.14 -29.80 -2.37
C HIS A 544 11.03 -29.70 -3.42
N ALA A 545 9.75 -29.78 -3.02
CA ALA A 545 8.63 -29.62 -3.93
C ALA A 545 8.64 -28.25 -4.61
N PHE A 546 9.03 -27.19 -3.90
CA PHE A 546 9.17 -25.85 -4.48
C PHE A 546 10.37 -25.73 -5.42
N THR A 547 11.52 -26.34 -5.12
CA THR A 547 12.69 -26.33 -6.02
C THR A 547 12.36 -26.95 -7.39
N VAL A 548 11.50 -27.96 -7.42
CA VAL A 548 11.10 -28.63 -8.67
C VAL A 548 9.91 -27.93 -9.35
N LEU A 549 8.87 -27.57 -8.60
CA LEU A 549 7.65 -26.99 -9.17
C LEU A 549 7.73 -25.47 -9.40
N GLY A 550 8.62 -24.78 -8.70
CA GLY A 550 8.85 -23.34 -8.82
C GLY A 550 9.73 -22.95 -10.00
N ASP A 551 10.47 -23.91 -10.56
CA ASP A 551 11.27 -23.75 -11.78
C ASP A 551 10.47 -24.26 -12.99
N SER A 552 10.33 -23.42 -14.02
CA SER A 552 9.48 -23.74 -15.19
C SER A 552 9.95 -24.98 -15.94
N ASP A 553 11.26 -25.18 -16.08
CA ASP A 553 11.84 -26.28 -16.84
C ASP A 553 11.74 -27.60 -16.05
N LYS A 554 12.02 -27.56 -14.74
CA LYS A 554 11.86 -28.72 -13.85
C LYS A 554 10.40 -29.11 -13.66
N LYS A 555 9.49 -28.14 -13.56
CA LYS A 555 8.04 -28.37 -13.50
C LYS A 555 7.56 -29.04 -14.76
N GLU A 556 7.97 -28.57 -15.94
CA GLU A 556 7.58 -29.18 -17.21
C GLU A 556 8.09 -30.64 -17.31
N HIS A 557 9.33 -30.89 -16.89
CA HIS A 557 9.89 -32.24 -16.86
C HIS A 557 9.10 -33.17 -15.93
N TYR A 558 8.80 -32.70 -14.71
CA TYR A 558 7.99 -33.44 -13.75
C TYR A 558 6.56 -33.69 -14.28
N ASP A 559 5.95 -32.69 -14.91
CA ASP A 559 4.60 -32.79 -15.49
C ASP A 559 4.52 -33.78 -16.65
N ARG A 560 5.60 -33.91 -17.42
CA ARG A 560 5.70 -34.78 -18.61
C ARG A 560 5.99 -36.23 -18.26
N TYR A 561 6.89 -36.48 -17.31
CA TYR A 561 7.38 -37.83 -17.01
C TYR A 561 6.88 -38.38 -15.67
N GLY A 562 6.29 -37.54 -14.80
CA GLY A 562 5.88 -37.93 -13.45
C GLY A 562 7.05 -38.33 -12.54
N ILE A 563 8.27 -38.02 -12.97
CA ILE A 563 9.52 -38.37 -12.28
C ILE A 563 10.23 -37.08 -11.93
N ASP A 564 10.57 -36.98 -10.65
CA ASP A 564 11.37 -35.91 -10.10
C ASP A 564 12.76 -35.86 -10.76
N PRO A 565 13.10 -34.75 -11.46
CA PRO A 565 14.34 -34.62 -12.22
C PRO A 565 15.59 -34.73 -11.34
N ASP A 566 15.50 -34.38 -10.06
CA ASP A 566 16.63 -34.35 -9.12
C ASP A 566 16.87 -35.72 -8.45
N THR A 567 16.00 -36.73 -8.71
CA THR A 567 16.24 -38.11 -8.27
C THR A 567 17.21 -38.85 -9.18
N ARG A 568 17.91 -39.85 -8.63
CA ARG A 568 18.79 -40.77 -9.39
C ARG A 568 18.08 -41.47 -10.57
N ALA A 569 16.75 -41.55 -10.54
CA ALA A 569 15.92 -42.05 -11.64
C ALA A 569 15.64 -40.98 -12.72
N GLY A 570 15.52 -39.70 -12.35
CA GLY A 570 15.35 -38.56 -13.26
C GLY A 570 16.61 -38.21 -14.05
N ALA A 571 17.78 -38.27 -13.42
CA ALA A 571 19.08 -38.03 -14.07
C ALA A 571 19.40 -39.03 -15.21
N ALA A 572 18.84 -40.24 -15.14
CA ALA A 572 18.96 -41.25 -16.20
C ALA A 572 17.98 -41.05 -17.37
N ALA A 573 16.86 -40.34 -17.14
CA ALA A 573 15.87 -40.01 -18.18
C ALA A 573 16.31 -38.79 -19.01
N ALA A 574 17.00 -37.82 -18.40
CA ALA A 574 17.53 -36.63 -19.06
C ALA A 574 18.67 -36.93 -20.07
N SER A 575 19.27 -38.12 -20.03
CA SER A 575 20.39 -38.51 -20.92
C SER A 575 19.96 -39.09 -22.28
N ARG A 576 18.65 -39.12 -22.62
CA ARG A 576 18.13 -39.81 -23.82
C ARG A 576 17.35 -38.96 -24.83
N GLY A 577 17.37 -37.62 -24.73
CA GLY A 577 16.64 -36.78 -25.68
C GLY A 577 17.35 -35.47 -26.05
N GLY A 578 18.01 -35.45 -27.21
CA GLY A 578 18.11 -34.26 -28.06
C GLY A 578 19.18 -33.22 -27.70
N ALA A 579 20.29 -33.27 -28.44
CA ALA A 579 21.29 -32.20 -28.48
C ALA A 579 20.72 -30.92 -29.12
N GLY A 580 20.88 -29.78 -28.43
CA GLY A 580 20.58 -28.47 -29.00
C GLY A 580 20.90 -27.32 -28.05
N PHE A 581 21.95 -26.56 -28.40
CA PHE A 581 22.32 -25.24 -27.87
C PHE A 581 23.14 -25.17 -26.55
N ARG A 582 24.45 -25.37 -26.69
CA ARG A 582 25.48 -24.76 -25.81
C ARG A 582 25.94 -23.44 -26.43
N GLY A 583 25.80 -22.32 -25.71
CA GLY A 583 26.41 -21.03 -26.08
C GLY A 583 26.28 -19.95 -24.99
N PHE A 584 27.41 -19.60 -24.37
CA PHE A 584 27.68 -18.44 -23.50
C PHE A 584 27.03 -18.37 -22.09
N ASN A 585 27.63 -19.06 -21.11
CA ASN A 585 28.54 -18.45 -20.11
C ASN A 585 28.81 -19.46 -18.97
N GLY A 586 29.96 -20.11 -19.02
CA GLY A 586 30.37 -21.09 -18.01
C GLY A 586 31.04 -20.41 -16.82
N GLN A 587 30.27 -20.16 -15.76
CA GLN A 587 30.77 -20.06 -14.39
C GLN A 587 29.82 -20.82 -13.45
N ARG A 588 30.14 -22.11 -13.29
CA ARG A 588 30.00 -22.92 -12.07
C ARG A 588 29.00 -22.41 -11.02
N PHE A 589 27.77 -22.91 -11.07
CA PHE A 589 26.89 -23.00 -9.89
C PHE A 589 26.60 -24.47 -9.62
N GLU A 590 27.61 -25.15 -9.08
CA GLU A 590 27.44 -26.39 -8.34
C GLU A 590 27.44 -25.99 -6.87
N GLY A 591 26.25 -25.90 -6.30
CA GLY A 591 26.04 -25.51 -4.92
C GLY A 591 24.56 -25.64 -4.60
N ASP A 592 24.19 -26.77 -4.00
CA ASP A 592 22.88 -26.98 -3.39
C ASP A 592 22.52 -25.77 -2.52
N ILE A 593 21.56 -24.97 -2.96
CA ILE A 593 20.98 -23.93 -2.10
C ILE A 593 20.26 -24.68 -0.98
N SER A 594 20.72 -24.53 0.26
CA SER A 594 20.09 -25.22 1.38
C SER A 594 18.62 -24.76 1.52
N PRO A 595 17.70 -25.61 2.03
CA PRO A 595 16.31 -25.19 2.27
C PRO A 595 16.19 -23.90 3.08
N GLU A 596 17.13 -23.69 4.00
CA GLU A 596 17.27 -22.49 4.82
C GLU A 596 17.78 -21.29 4.01
N ASP A 597 18.67 -21.50 3.03
CA ASP A 597 19.16 -20.46 2.12
C ASP A 597 18.13 -20.08 1.06
N LEU A 598 17.32 -21.03 0.56
CA LEU A 598 16.16 -20.77 -0.31
C LEU A 598 15.11 -19.90 0.42
N PHE A 599 14.86 -20.20 1.70
CA PHE A 599 13.98 -19.41 2.54
C PHE A 599 14.57 -18.02 2.83
N ARG A 600 15.88 -17.93 3.11
CA ARG A 600 16.58 -16.64 3.34
C ARG A 600 16.65 -15.79 2.09
N MET A 601 16.96 -16.35 0.92
CA MET A 601 17.02 -15.65 -0.36
C MET A 601 15.67 -15.05 -0.76
N PHE A 602 14.57 -15.66 -0.30
CA PHE A 602 13.21 -15.23 -0.63
C PHE A 602 12.55 -14.37 0.46
N MET A 603 13.00 -14.48 1.72
CA MET A 603 12.49 -13.68 2.86
C MET A 603 13.45 -12.57 3.29
N GLY A 604 14.69 -12.55 2.77
CA GLY A 604 15.72 -11.53 2.92
C GLY A 604 16.28 -11.21 1.55
N GLY A 605 15.72 -10.18 0.92
CA GLY A 605 15.99 -9.84 -0.47
C GLY A 605 17.44 -9.45 -0.74
N ASP A 606 18.04 -10.09 -1.75
CA ASP A 606 19.28 -9.66 -2.41
C ASP A 606 19.31 -10.26 -3.84
N ASP A 607 18.60 -9.61 -4.78
CA ASP A 607 18.84 -9.75 -6.22
C ASP A 607 19.64 -8.53 -6.72
N PHE A 608 20.95 -8.46 -6.43
CA PHE A 608 21.91 -7.59 -7.13
C PHE A 608 23.37 -8.04 -6.82
N PRO A 609 24.05 -8.83 -7.67
CA PRO A 609 25.46 -9.13 -7.47
C PRO A 609 26.33 -7.97 -7.98
N GLY A 610 27.10 -7.34 -7.09
CA GLY A 610 28.22 -6.45 -7.47
C GLY A 610 28.55 -5.27 -6.53
N PHE A 611 27.75 -4.97 -5.51
CA PHE A 611 27.90 -3.69 -4.78
C PHE A 611 28.84 -3.73 -3.55
N GLY A 612 29.17 -4.94 -3.05
CA GLY A 612 29.98 -5.12 -1.84
C GLY A 612 31.44 -4.64 -1.96
N GLU A 613 32.09 -4.87 -3.10
CA GLU A 613 33.46 -4.39 -3.34
C GLU A 613 33.53 -2.89 -3.67
N TRP A 614 32.41 -2.26 -4.06
CA TRP A 614 32.37 -0.81 -4.30
C TRP A 614 32.28 -0.01 -2.99
N LEU A 615 31.53 -0.50 -2.00
CA LEU A 615 31.27 0.22 -0.74
C LEU A 615 32.53 0.41 0.14
N GLN A 616 33.49 -0.52 0.10
CA GLN A 616 34.72 -0.41 0.90
C GLN A 616 35.70 0.65 0.35
N SER A 617 35.62 0.98 -0.95
CA SER A 617 36.48 2.00 -1.56
C SER A 617 35.96 3.44 -1.37
N HIS A 618 34.65 3.63 -1.20
CA HIS A 618 34.03 4.97 -1.13
C HIS A 618 33.75 5.46 0.30
N LEU A 619 33.69 4.57 1.29
CA LEU A 619 33.51 4.97 2.70
C LEU A 619 34.78 5.55 3.36
N LEU A 620 35.96 5.38 2.75
CA LEU A 620 37.21 6.04 3.20
C LEU A 620 37.39 7.47 2.67
N MET A 621 36.57 7.93 1.72
CA MET A 621 36.65 9.30 1.17
C MET A 621 35.70 10.32 1.82
N ILE A 622 34.69 9.88 2.58
CA ILE A 622 33.66 10.77 3.16
C ILE A 622 34.01 11.22 4.59
N TRP A 623 35.02 10.62 5.22
CA TRP A 623 35.45 10.96 6.59
C TRP A 623 36.77 11.76 6.66
N ASN A 624 37.09 12.56 5.63
CA ASN A 624 38.29 13.41 5.71
C ASN A 624 38.23 14.72 4.91
N THR A 625 37.18 15.53 5.11
CA THR A 625 37.16 16.91 4.66
C THR A 625 36.83 17.85 5.82
N ASP A 626 37.77 17.97 6.76
CA ASP A 626 37.84 19.07 7.72
C ASP A 626 39.21 19.77 7.72
N THR A 627 40.00 19.58 6.66
CA THR A 627 41.21 20.36 6.41
C THR A 627 41.29 20.70 4.92
N PHE A 628 40.94 21.93 4.56
CA PHE A 628 41.60 22.78 3.55
C PHE A 628 40.75 24.04 3.30
N VAL A 629 40.71 24.92 4.29
CA VAL A 629 40.50 26.37 4.08
C VAL A 629 41.87 27.02 4.32
N HIS A 630 42.63 27.23 3.25
CA HIS A 630 43.63 28.29 3.04
C HIS A 630 44.49 27.95 1.82
N SER A 631 44.14 28.49 0.66
CA SER A 631 45.02 29.28 -0.22
C SER A 631 44.24 29.80 -1.42
#